data_AF-A0A094B167-F1
#
_entry.id   AF-A0A094B167-F1
#
_cell.length_a   1.000
_cell.length_b   1.000
_cell.length_c   1.000
_cell.angle_alpha   90.00
_cell.angle_beta   90.00
_cell.angle_gamma   90.00
#
_symmetry.space_group_name_H-M   'P 1'
#
loop_
_entity.id
_entity.type
_entity.pdbx_description
1 polymer ?
#
loop_
_entity_poly.entity_id
_entity_poly.type
_entity_poly.pdbx_seq_one_letter_code
_entity_poly.pdbx_strand_id
1 'polypeptide(L)'
;MPDFPDGLEIDHVKPLNGTMAPYAEQLLVCTGQPDWLSRVEEENAGENLVADVKELVGRGGIYSDPYHNTPLTNSSFQPTKPPPYLRDVPTTSAYLLPSFTYVPLIPRSFDAVQALVKGYLLPTKLNPAHDVLSPIHQDRLKRSEGYQAFLPPAQEVEDILVLGWGGGAGWSRATSNTFDATSRSHHWIRRGRGGRGDDDERKSGVD
;
A
#
# COMPACT_ATOMS: atom_id res chain seq x y z
N MET A 1 -4.30 13.59 27.97
CA MET A 1 -3.29 13.34 26.93
C MET A 1 -1.95 13.28 27.61
N PRO A 2 -1.01 12.42 27.20
CA PRO A 2 0.38 12.56 27.65
C PRO A 2 0.92 13.90 27.14
N ASP A 3 1.58 14.66 28.02
CA ASP A 3 2.20 15.93 27.67
C ASP A 3 3.51 15.69 26.91
N PHE A 4 3.77 16.50 25.90
CA PHE A 4 5.03 16.45 25.15
C PHE A 4 6.20 16.89 26.04
N PRO A 5 7.39 16.27 25.92
CA PRO A 5 8.56 16.68 26.67
C PRO A 5 9.01 18.09 26.26
N ASP A 6 9.28 18.94 27.26
CA ASP A 6 9.72 20.31 27.07
C ASP A 6 11.02 20.39 26.24
N GLY A 7 11.06 21.30 25.26
CA GLY A 7 12.25 21.59 24.45
C GLY A 7 12.48 20.64 23.25
N LEU A 8 11.54 19.74 22.95
CA LEU A 8 11.56 18.87 21.76
C LEU A 8 10.35 19.15 20.86
N GLU A 9 10.23 20.40 20.38
CA GLU A 9 9.22 20.71 19.37
C GLU A 9 9.48 19.94 18.07
N ILE A 10 8.40 19.51 17.42
CA ILE A 10 8.45 18.84 16.13
C ILE A 10 9.04 19.81 15.11
N ASP A 11 10.09 19.39 14.40
CA ASP A 11 10.74 20.21 13.37
C ASP A 11 9.79 20.35 12.16
N HIS A 12 9.15 21.50 12.05
CA HIS A 12 8.24 21.84 10.95
C HIS A 12 8.93 22.52 9.76
N VAL A 13 10.23 22.83 9.88
CA VAL A 13 10.93 23.74 8.96
C VAL A 13 11.90 23.00 8.05
N LYS A 14 12.56 21.95 8.54
CA LYS A 14 13.50 21.21 7.71
C LYS A 14 12.78 20.45 6.59
N PRO A 15 13.25 20.55 5.33
CA PRO A 15 12.71 19.73 4.27
C PRO A 15 12.97 18.25 4.58
N LEU A 16 11.94 17.43 4.44
CA LEU A 16 12.01 15.97 4.65
C LEU A 16 12.89 15.24 3.60
N ASN A 17 13.46 15.99 2.65
CA ASN A 17 14.39 15.46 1.67
C ASN A 17 15.64 14.92 2.37
N GLY A 18 15.90 13.62 2.22
CA GLY A 18 17.02 12.93 2.86
C GLY A 18 16.74 12.40 4.26
N THR A 19 15.57 12.70 4.86
CA THR A 19 15.14 12.09 6.13
C THR A 19 14.20 10.90 5.94
N MET A 20 13.52 10.82 4.80
CA MET A 20 12.76 9.65 4.37
C MET A 20 13.14 9.25 2.95
N ALA A 21 13.25 7.95 2.69
CA ALA A 21 13.41 7.44 1.34
C ALA A 21 12.13 7.75 0.54
N PRO A 22 12.22 8.45 -0.61
CA PRO A 22 11.05 8.66 -1.44
C PRO A 22 10.63 7.31 -2.05
N TYR A 23 9.40 6.89 -1.75
CA TYR A 23 8.73 5.78 -2.42
C TYR A 23 7.47 6.30 -3.09
N ALA A 24 7.18 5.86 -4.31
CA ALA A 24 5.94 6.21 -5.02
C ALA A 24 4.80 5.36 -4.52
N GLU A 25 5.07 4.08 -4.25
CA GLU A 25 4.12 3.15 -3.66
C GLU A 25 4.82 2.18 -2.70
N GLN A 26 4.03 1.67 -1.77
CA GLN A 26 4.28 0.52 -0.91
C GLN A 26 3.29 -0.58 -1.28
N LEU A 27 3.79 -1.81 -1.34
CA LEU A 27 2.98 -3.01 -1.53
C LEU A 27 2.75 -3.68 -0.17
N LEU A 28 1.48 -3.78 0.24
CA LEU A 28 1.05 -4.48 1.44
C LEU A 28 0.32 -5.76 1.06
N VAL A 29 1.00 -6.90 1.15
CA VAL A 29 0.49 -8.22 0.73
C VAL A 29 -0.45 -8.78 1.80
N CYS A 30 -1.64 -9.22 1.40
CA CYS A 30 -2.63 -9.83 2.28
C CYS A 30 -2.35 -11.34 2.38
N THR A 31 -1.77 -11.78 3.50
CA THR A 31 -1.44 -13.21 3.69
C THR A 31 -2.42 -13.93 4.62
N GLY A 32 -3.25 -13.19 5.36
CA GLY A 32 -4.14 -13.74 6.39
C GLY A 32 -3.42 -14.33 7.60
N GLN A 33 -2.09 -14.20 7.66
CA GLN A 33 -1.26 -14.78 8.72
C GLN A 33 -1.03 -13.77 9.85
N PRO A 34 -0.93 -14.22 11.12
CA PRO A 34 -0.70 -13.33 12.24
C PRO A 34 0.77 -12.93 12.45
N ASP A 35 1.72 -13.61 11.80
CA ASP A 35 3.16 -13.44 11.98
C ASP A 35 3.93 -13.87 10.73
N TRP A 36 5.19 -13.42 10.59
CA TRP A 36 6.08 -13.71 9.46
C TRP A 36 7.54 -13.77 9.91
N LEU A 37 8.40 -14.42 9.15
CA LEU A 37 9.85 -14.29 9.28
C LEU A 37 10.28 -12.83 9.11
N SER A 38 11.36 -12.46 9.81
CA SER A 38 11.97 -11.13 9.71
C SER A 38 12.33 -10.75 8.26
N ARG A 39 12.68 -11.75 7.44
CA ARG A 39 12.89 -11.60 6.00
C ARG A 39 11.67 -12.16 5.28
N VAL A 40 10.69 -11.28 5.07
CA VAL A 40 9.40 -11.64 4.47
C VAL A 40 9.53 -12.24 3.07
N GLU A 41 10.60 -11.95 2.34
CA GLU A 41 10.86 -12.59 1.04
C GLU A 41 11.29 -14.07 1.14
N GLU A 42 11.71 -14.55 2.31
CA GLU A 42 12.13 -15.96 2.52
C GLU A 42 10.96 -16.84 3.01
N GLU A 43 9.79 -16.23 3.27
CA GLU A 43 8.55 -16.94 3.60
C GLU A 43 8.21 -17.99 2.53
N ASN A 44 7.60 -19.11 2.93
CA ASN A 44 7.28 -20.22 2.02
C ASN A 44 8.48 -20.66 1.16
N ALA A 45 9.68 -20.70 1.74
CA ALA A 45 10.93 -21.04 1.05
C ALA A 45 11.24 -20.15 -0.18
N GLY A 46 10.78 -18.89 -0.16
CA GLY A 46 10.94 -17.95 -1.28
C GLY A 46 9.78 -17.97 -2.28
N GLU A 47 8.80 -18.85 -2.12
CA GLU A 47 7.63 -18.93 -2.99
C GLU A 47 6.51 -18.00 -2.49
N ASN A 48 6.76 -16.68 -2.49
CA ASN A 48 5.81 -15.68 -1.99
C ASN A 48 5.79 -14.35 -2.76
N LEU A 49 4.64 -13.64 -2.64
CA LEU A 49 4.40 -12.23 -3.02
C LEU A 49 5.68 -11.42 -3.29
N VAL A 50 6.28 -11.17 -2.14
CA VAL A 50 7.37 -10.25 -1.91
C VAL A 50 8.61 -10.69 -2.68
N ALA A 51 8.93 -11.98 -2.68
CA ALA A 51 10.10 -12.51 -3.37
C ALA A 51 10.09 -12.19 -4.87
N ASP A 52 8.98 -12.48 -5.56
CA ASP A 52 8.88 -12.24 -7.02
C ASP A 52 8.96 -10.75 -7.36
N VAL A 53 8.31 -9.90 -6.54
CA VAL A 53 8.39 -8.45 -6.75
C VAL A 53 9.82 -7.97 -6.49
N LYS A 54 10.48 -8.48 -5.45
CA LYS A 54 11.86 -8.14 -5.07
C LYS A 54 12.87 -8.62 -6.10
N GLU A 55 12.60 -9.68 -6.84
CA GLU A 55 13.41 -10.09 -7.99
C GLU A 55 13.42 -9.01 -9.08
N LEU A 56 12.29 -8.34 -9.29
CA LEU A 56 12.14 -7.31 -10.32
C LEU A 56 12.64 -5.92 -9.90
N VAL A 57 12.34 -5.48 -8.67
CA VAL A 57 12.66 -4.12 -8.18
C VAL A 57 13.88 -4.09 -7.25
N GLY A 58 14.30 -5.23 -6.72
CA GLY A 58 15.44 -5.35 -5.82
C GLY A 58 16.77 -5.38 -6.58
N ARG A 59 17.85 -5.64 -5.84
CA ARG A 59 19.22 -5.58 -6.35
C ARG A 59 19.40 -6.51 -7.57
N GLY A 60 19.73 -5.91 -8.71
CA GLY A 60 19.98 -6.63 -9.97
C GLY A 60 18.73 -6.90 -10.81
N GLY A 61 17.55 -6.54 -10.31
CA GLY A 61 16.30 -6.63 -11.06
C GLY A 61 16.22 -5.63 -12.21
N ILE A 62 15.40 -5.93 -13.21
CA ILE A 62 15.25 -5.11 -14.43
C ILE A 62 14.68 -3.71 -14.16
N TYR A 63 13.98 -3.56 -13.03
CA TYR A 63 13.39 -2.30 -12.56
C TYR A 63 14.10 -1.76 -11.31
N SER A 64 15.29 -2.26 -10.98
CA SER A 64 16.09 -1.77 -9.86
C SER A 64 16.45 -0.29 -10.07
N ASP A 65 16.01 0.57 -9.15
CA ASP A 65 16.33 1.99 -9.13
C ASP A 65 16.86 2.39 -7.73
N PRO A 66 18.11 2.86 -7.60
CA PRO A 66 18.66 3.28 -6.30
C PRO A 66 17.97 4.51 -5.71
N TYR A 67 17.26 5.30 -6.51
CA TYR A 67 16.52 6.49 -6.09
C TYR A 67 15.05 6.20 -5.78
N HIS A 68 14.59 4.97 -6.03
CA HIS A 68 13.19 4.61 -5.86
C HIS A 68 13.05 3.25 -5.17
N ASN A 69 12.95 3.29 -3.84
CA ASN A 69 12.69 2.09 -3.06
C ASN A 69 11.18 1.80 -3.05
N THR A 70 10.79 0.54 -3.23
CA THR A 70 9.40 0.10 -3.08
C THR A 70 9.29 -0.73 -1.80
N PRO A 71 8.73 -0.19 -0.71
CA PRO A 71 8.53 -0.96 0.51
C PRO A 71 7.59 -2.13 0.24
N LEU A 72 8.01 -3.34 0.59
CA LEU A 72 7.22 -4.56 0.47
C LEU A 72 6.96 -5.08 1.89
N THR A 73 5.70 -5.30 2.23
CA THR A 73 5.31 -5.67 3.60
C THR A 73 4.18 -6.69 3.56
N ASN A 74 4.22 -7.70 4.43
CA ASN A 74 3.10 -8.61 4.61
C ASN A 74 2.12 -8.05 5.64
N SER A 75 0.86 -8.46 5.52
CA SER A 75 -0.22 -8.05 6.41
C SER A 75 -1.13 -9.22 6.74
N SER A 76 -1.75 -9.14 7.92
CA SER A 76 -2.67 -10.14 8.44
C SER A 76 -4.06 -10.05 7.80
N PHE A 77 -4.26 -9.11 6.88
CA PHE A 77 -5.49 -9.01 6.11
C PHE A 77 -5.72 -10.27 5.29
N GLN A 78 -6.99 -10.68 5.25
CA GLN A 78 -7.40 -11.86 4.52
C GLN A 78 -7.33 -11.57 3.01
N PRO A 79 -6.62 -12.38 2.22
CA PRO A 79 -6.67 -12.26 0.78
C PRO A 79 -8.08 -12.57 0.25
N THR A 80 -8.39 -11.99 -0.90
CA THR A 80 -9.60 -12.33 -1.67
C THR A 80 -9.60 -13.82 -1.98
N LYS A 81 -10.73 -14.47 -1.72
CA LYS A 81 -10.91 -15.87 -2.09
C LYS A 81 -11.01 -15.98 -3.61
N PRO A 82 -10.15 -16.76 -4.28
CA PRO A 82 -10.24 -16.93 -5.72
C PRO A 82 -11.56 -17.62 -6.10
N PRO A 83 -12.15 -17.26 -7.25
CA PRO A 83 -13.34 -17.93 -7.74
C PRO A 83 -13.03 -19.40 -8.11
N PRO A 84 -14.05 -20.27 -8.21
CA PRO A 84 -13.84 -21.72 -8.37
C PRO A 84 -12.93 -22.12 -9.54
N TYR A 85 -12.94 -21.35 -10.64
CA TYR A 85 -12.14 -21.62 -11.83
C TYR A 85 -10.65 -21.24 -11.70
N LEU A 86 -10.25 -20.53 -10.64
CA LEU A 86 -8.85 -20.18 -10.33
C LEU A 86 -8.33 -20.87 -9.07
N ARG A 87 -9.03 -21.89 -8.56
CA ARG A 87 -8.72 -22.51 -7.26
C ARG A 87 -7.30 -23.11 -7.21
N ASP A 88 -6.81 -23.61 -8.33
CA ASP A 88 -5.49 -24.24 -8.43
C ASP A 88 -4.37 -23.27 -8.85
N VAL A 89 -4.72 -21.99 -9.08
CA VAL A 89 -3.75 -20.95 -9.43
C VAL A 89 -3.34 -20.22 -8.14
N PRO A 90 -2.05 -20.23 -7.76
CA PRO A 90 -1.59 -19.48 -6.61
C PRO A 90 -1.82 -17.99 -6.87
N THR A 91 -2.72 -17.41 -6.09
CA THR A 91 -3.12 -16.01 -6.14
C THR A 91 -3.08 -15.40 -4.77
N THR A 92 -2.87 -14.09 -4.72
CA THR A 92 -2.94 -13.32 -3.48
C THR A 92 -3.58 -11.96 -3.76
N SER A 93 -3.74 -11.15 -2.72
CA SER A 93 -4.25 -9.79 -2.82
C SER A 93 -3.28 -8.83 -2.17
N ALA A 94 -3.31 -7.57 -2.58
CA ALA A 94 -2.48 -6.56 -1.96
C ALA A 94 -3.12 -5.18 -1.97
N TYR A 95 -2.77 -4.39 -0.96
CA TYR A 95 -3.02 -2.96 -0.94
C TYR A 95 -1.80 -2.20 -1.45
N LEU A 96 -2.06 -1.10 -2.14
CA LEU A 96 -1.09 -0.17 -2.67
C LEU A 96 -1.28 1.17 -1.95
N LEU A 97 -0.20 1.70 -1.41
CA LEU A 97 -0.19 2.94 -0.64
C LEU A 97 0.91 3.86 -1.15
N PRO A 98 0.68 5.17 -1.31
CA PRO A 98 -0.47 5.94 -0.85
C PRO A 98 -1.61 6.05 -1.87
N SER A 99 -1.60 5.25 -2.94
CA SER A 99 -2.70 5.25 -3.94
C SER A 99 -4.03 4.71 -3.42
N PHE A 100 -4.05 4.11 -2.22
CA PHE A 100 -5.24 3.50 -1.60
C PHE A 100 -5.98 2.59 -2.59
N THR A 101 -5.22 1.75 -3.28
CA THR A 101 -5.73 0.86 -4.31
C THR A 101 -5.59 -0.59 -3.85
N TYR A 102 -6.64 -1.38 -4.01
CA TYR A 102 -6.66 -2.80 -3.67
C TYR A 102 -6.65 -3.65 -4.95
N VAL A 103 -5.69 -4.56 -5.06
CA VAL A 103 -5.61 -5.51 -6.17
C VAL A 103 -6.04 -6.88 -5.65
N PRO A 104 -7.24 -7.36 -6.01
CA PRO A 104 -7.86 -8.50 -5.34
C PRO A 104 -7.26 -9.85 -5.74
N LEU A 105 -6.82 -10.02 -6.99
CA LEU A 105 -6.34 -11.31 -7.49
C LEU A 105 -5.09 -11.08 -8.31
N ILE A 106 -3.94 -11.34 -7.69
CA ILE A 106 -2.61 -11.25 -8.31
C ILE A 106 -2.11 -12.66 -8.54
N PRO A 107 -2.11 -13.16 -9.79
CA PRO A 107 -1.46 -14.41 -10.14
C PRO A 107 0.05 -14.32 -9.89
N ARG A 108 0.65 -15.45 -9.51
CA ARG A 108 2.09 -15.59 -9.26
C ARG A 108 2.88 -15.93 -10.53
N SER A 109 2.38 -15.54 -11.70
CA SER A 109 3.11 -15.67 -12.96
C SER A 109 3.99 -14.44 -13.20
N PHE A 110 5.12 -14.62 -13.88
CA PHE A 110 6.05 -13.54 -14.18
C PHE A 110 5.37 -12.33 -14.83
N ASP A 111 4.50 -12.57 -15.82
CA ASP A 111 3.80 -11.49 -16.53
C ASP A 111 2.87 -10.69 -15.62
N ALA A 112 2.17 -11.36 -14.69
CA ALA A 112 1.28 -10.70 -13.74
C ALA A 112 2.06 -9.89 -12.70
N VAL A 113 3.17 -10.42 -12.19
CA VAL A 113 4.04 -9.70 -11.26
C VAL A 113 4.70 -8.50 -11.96
N GLN A 114 5.14 -8.67 -13.20
CA GLN A 114 5.66 -7.57 -14.01
C GLN A 114 4.59 -6.51 -14.26
N ALA A 115 3.35 -6.91 -14.55
CA ALA A 115 2.23 -6.01 -14.70
C ALA A 115 1.91 -5.24 -13.41
N LEU A 116 2.01 -5.89 -12.25
CA LEU A 116 1.86 -5.23 -10.94
C LEU A 116 2.94 -4.16 -10.74
N VAL A 117 4.21 -4.52 -10.97
CA VAL A 117 5.33 -3.60 -10.78
C VAL A 117 5.22 -2.41 -11.72
N LYS A 118 5.07 -2.66 -13.02
CA LYS A 118 5.10 -1.60 -14.04
C LYS A 118 3.78 -0.82 -14.12
N GLY A 119 2.66 -1.47 -13.84
CA GLY A 119 1.34 -0.84 -13.84
C GLY A 119 1.09 0.03 -12.62
N TYR A 120 1.63 -0.36 -11.46
CA TYR A 120 1.27 0.26 -10.19
C TYR A 120 2.47 0.73 -9.35
N LEU A 121 3.52 -0.08 -9.18
CA LEU A 121 4.56 0.21 -8.17
C LEU A 121 5.59 1.26 -8.63
N LEU A 122 5.95 1.26 -9.91
CA LEU A 122 6.94 2.21 -10.44
C LEU A 122 6.48 3.67 -10.32
N PRO A 123 7.43 4.62 -10.24
CA PRO A 123 7.10 6.04 -10.17
C PRO A 123 6.56 6.57 -11.51
N THR A 124 5.70 7.58 -11.42
CA THR A 124 5.27 8.36 -12.59
C THR A 124 6.33 9.38 -13.02
N LYS A 125 7.13 9.89 -12.07
CA LYS A 125 8.21 10.85 -12.30
C LYS A 125 9.53 10.32 -11.74
N LEU A 126 10.56 10.29 -12.58
CA LEU A 126 11.90 9.88 -12.17
C LEU A 126 12.65 10.97 -11.41
N ASN A 127 13.62 10.56 -10.62
CA ASN A 127 14.59 11.47 -10.01
C ASN A 127 15.42 12.17 -11.11
N PRO A 128 15.72 13.49 -10.99
CA PRO A 128 16.57 14.21 -11.95
C PRO A 128 17.92 13.56 -12.26
N ALA A 129 18.45 12.74 -11.34
CA ALA A 129 19.66 11.95 -11.58
C ALA A 129 19.56 11.00 -12.80
N HIS A 130 18.35 10.69 -13.26
CA HIS A 130 18.12 9.83 -14.43
C HIS A 130 18.25 10.55 -15.77
N ASP A 131 18.46 11.87 -15.80
CA ASP A 131 18.58 12.65 -17.04
C ASP A 131 19.77 12.20 -17.90
N VAL A 132 20.77 11.54 -17.30
CA VAL A 132 21.93 10.95 -18.00
C VAL A 132 21.61 9.63 -18.71
N LEU A 133 20.50 8.98 -18.38
CA LEU A 133 20.09 7.72 -18.99
C LEU A 133 19.42 7.95 -20.34
N SER A 134 19.52 6.96 -21.25
CA SER A 134 18.79 7.03 -22.51
C SER A 134 17.27 6.96 -22.28
N PRO A 135 16.44 7.52 -23.17
CA PRO A 135 14.98 7.52 -23.02
C PRO A 135 14.39 6.12 -22.78
N ILE A 136 14.93 5.10 -23.46
CA ILE A 136 14.50 3.70 -23.31
C ILE A 136 14.70 3.20 -21.87
N HIS A 137 15.83 3.54 -21.24
CA HIS A 137 16.11 3.16 -19.86
C HIS A 137 15.22 3.92 -18.88
N GLN A 138 14.97 5.20 -19.14
CA GLN A 138 14.03 5.98 -18.33
C GLN A 138 12.62 5.41 -18.41
N ASP A 139 12.12 5.11 -19.61
CA ASP A 139 10.77 4.59 -19.80
C ASP A 139 10.58 3.20 -19.19
N ARG A 140 11.65 2.41 -19.10
CA ARG A 140 11.62 1.14 -18.35
C ARG A 140 11.34 1.34 -16.87
N LEU A 141 11.84 2.43 -16.27
CA LEU A 141 11.72 2.73 -14.84
C LEU A 141 10.46 3.55 -14.50
N LYS A 142 9.64 3.89 -15.50
CA LYS A 142 8.39 4.63 -15.29
C LYS A 142 7.18 3.71 -15.28
N ARG A 143 6.17 4.12 -14.51
CA ARG A 143 4.83 3.51 -14.50
C ARG A 143 4.21 3.57 -15.90
N SER A 144 3.48 2.53 -16.26
CA SER A 144 2.72 2.46 -17.51
C SER A 144 1.34 1.86 -17.26
N GLU A 145 0.30 2.70 -17.38
CA GLU A 145 -1.10 2.30 -17.15
C GLU A 145 -1.57 1.16 -18.06
N GLY A 146 -0.99 1.02 -19.26
CA GLY A 146 -1.30 -0.09 -20.16
C GLY A 146 -1.02 -1.47 -19.55
N TYR A 147 -0.11 -1.56 -18.56
CA TYR A 147 0.16 -2.81 -17.85
C TYR A 147 -0.93 -3.18 -16.84
N GLN A 148 -1.73 -2.22 -16.38
CA GLN A 148 -2.81 -2.47 -15.42
C GLN A 148 -3.89 -3.39 -16.01
N ALA A 149 -4.08 -3.34 -17.32
CA ALA A 149 -5.04 -4.19 -18.04
C ALA A 149 -4.70 -5.69 -18.02
N PHE A 150 -3.46 -6.06 -17.69
CA PHE A 150 -3.06 -7.47 -17.53
C PHE A 150 -3.40 -8.03 -16.15
N LEU A 151 -3.90 -7.20 -15.23
CA LEU A 151 -4.38 -7.60 -13.93
C LEU A 151 -5.90 -7.45 -13.85
N PRO A 152 -6.57 -8.23 -13.00
CA PRO A 152 -7.95 -7.96 -12.63
C PRO A 152 -8.12 -6.50 -12.18
N PRO A 153 -9.27 -5.87 -12.47
CA PRO A 153 -9.50 -4.47 -12.13
C PRO A 153 -9.22 -4.21 -10.65
N ALA A 154 -8.31 -3.27 -10.40
CA ALA A 154 -8.04 -2.80 -9.06
C ALA A 154 -9.21 -1.97 -8.54
N GLN A 155 -9.37 -1.95 -7.22
CA GLN A 155 -10.48 -1.32 -6.52
C GLN A 155 -9.96 -0.15 -5.71
N GLU A 156 -10.69 0.96 -5.71
CA GLU A 156 -10.40 2.07 -4.80
C GLU A 156 -10.78 1.67 -3.37
N VAL A 157 -9.92 1.99 -2.41
CA VAL A 157 -10.15 1.70 -1.00
C VAL A 157 -10.80 2.91 -0.36
N GLU A 158 -12.07 2.77 0.01
CA GLU A 158 -12.83 3.81 0.72
C GLU A 158 -12.73 3.67 2.24
N ASP A 159 -12.22 2.54 2.72
CA ASP A 159 -12.11 2.22 4.15
C ASP A 159 -10.95 2.93 4.84
N ILE A 160 -11.08 3.14 6.15
CA ILE A 160 -10.00 3.69 6.97
C ILE A 160 -8.96 2.59 7.22
N LEU A 161 -7.80 2.71 6.58
CA LEU A 161 -6.68 1.81 6.80
C LEU A 161 -5.78 2.33 7.94
N VAL A 162 -5.71 1.56 9.03
CA VAL A 162 -4.78 1.82 10.14
C VAL A 162 -3.73 0.72 10.18
N LEU A 163 -2.47 1.09 9.96
CA LEU A 163 -1.33 0.18 10.08
C LEU A 163 -0.74 0.31 11.50
N GLY A 164 -0.98 -0.71 12.33
CA GLY A 164 -0.37 -0.81 13.65
C GLY A 164 0.89 -1.68 13.61
N TRP A 165 2.02 -1.14 14.03
CA TRP A 165 3.23 -1.94 14.24
C TRP A 165 3.26 -2.46 15.68
N GLY A 166 3.24 -3.79 15.85
CA GLY A 166 3.40 -4.44 17.14
C GLY A 166 4.83 -4.94 17.31
N GLY A 167 5.51 -4.53 18.39
CA GLY A 167 6.79 -5.09 18.79
C GLY A 167 6.62 -6.54 19.26
N GLY A 168 6.73 -7.50 18.35
CA GLY A 168 6.67 -8.94 18.62
C GLY A 168 5.27 -9.56 18.54
N ALA A 169 5.23 -10.87 18.28
CA ALA A 169 4.01 -11.65 18.00
C ALA A 169 2.90 -11.55 19.06
N GLY A 170 3.24 -11.22 20.31
CA GLY A 170 2.27 -11.00 21.39
C GLY A 170 1.44 -9.72 21.26
N TRP A 171 2.00 -8.66 20.65
CA TRP A 171 1.33 -7.36 20.52
C TRP A 171 0.34 -7.30 19.35
N SER A 172 0.68 -7.90 18.20
CA SER A 172 -0.17 -7.90 17.00
C SER A 172 -1.55 -8.54 17.23
N ARG A 173 -1.62 -9.57 18.09
CA ARG A 173 -2.89 -10.23 18.45
C ARG A 173 -3.75 -9.36 19.38
N ALA A 174 -3.13 -8.59 20.27
CA ALA A 174 -3.83 -7.70 21.19
C ALA A 174 -4.38 -6.45 20.48
N THR A 175 -3.62 -5.85 19.57
CA THR A 175 -4.05 -4.65 18.82
C THR A 175 -5.19 -4.96 17.86
N SER A 176 -5.13 -6.08 17.12
CA SER A 176 -6.20 -6.51 16.20
C SER A 176 -7.53 -6.75 16.94
N ASN A 177 -7.49 -7.49 18.05
CA ASN A 177 -8.69 -7.74 18.87
C ASN A 177 -9.26 -6.46 19.50
N THR A 178 -8.40 -5.53 19.93
CA THR A 178 -8.84 -4.28 20.55
C THR A 178 -9.41 -3.32 19.52
N PHE A 179 -8.85 -3.25 18.31
CA PHE A 179 -9.36 -2.42 17.24
C PHE A 179 -10.71 -2.93 16.71
N ASP A 180 -10.89 -4.24 16.53
CA ASP A 180 -12.19 -4.82 16.12
C ASP A 180 -13.28 -4.59 17.20
N ALA A 181 -12.94 -4.70 18.48
CA ALA A 181 -13.86 -4.38 19.58
C ALA A 181 -14.23 -2.88 19.64
N THR A 182 -13.30 -1.98 19.30
CA THR A 182 -13.50 -0.53 19.37
C THR A 182 -14.20 0.02 18.11
N SER A 183 -13.91 -0.54 16.94
CA SER A 183 -14.57 -0.20 15.67
C SER A 183 -16.07 -0.52 15.69
N ARG A 184 -16.45 -1.64 16.28
CA ARG A 184 -17.87 -2.00 16.47
C ARG A 184 -18.63 -1.08 17.42
N SER A 185 -17.93 -0.37 18.30
CA SER A 185 -18.56 0.47 19.32
C SER A 185 -18.70 1.94 18.91
N HIS A 186 -17.85 2.50 18.03
CA HIS A 186 -17.93 3.92 17.65
C HIS A 186 -17.82 4.19 16.14
N HIS A 187 -18.84 4.84 15.57
CA HIS A 187 -18.81 5.50 14.26
C HIS A 187 -17.91 6.74 14.33
N TRP A 188 -16.78 6.75 13.61
CA TRP A 188 -15.93 7.94 13.52
C TRP A 188 -15.56 8.35 12.09
N ILE A 189 -15.84 9.65 11.86
CA ILE A 189 -15.28 10.66 10.96
C ILE A 189 -15.16 10.33 9.47
N ARG A 190 -16.19 10.77 8.74
CA ARG A 190 -16.20 11.00 7.28
C ARG A 190 -15.37 12.23 6.91
N ARG A 191 -14.63 12.15 5.80
CA ARG A 191 -14.10 13.32 5.09
C ARG A 191 -15.27 14.10 4.49
N GLY A 192 -15.40 15.39 4.84
CA GLY A 192 -16.48 16.25 4.35
C GLY A 192 -16.39 16.45 2.84
N ARG A 193 -17.41 16.01 2.10
CA ARG A 193 -17.69 16.52 0.75
C ARG A 193 -18.34 17.89 0.91
N GLY A 194 -17.66 18.94 0.45
CA GLY A 194 -18.29 20.23 0.21
C GLY A 194 -19.39 20.07 -0.85
N GLY A 195 -20.63 20.32 -0.46
CA GLY A 195 -21.81 20.25 -1.30
C GLY A 195 -22.66 21.50 -1.09
N ARG A 196 -22.89 22.20 -2.20
CA ARG A 196 -23.70 23.41 -2.44
C ARG A 196 -24.86 23.63 -1.46
N GLY A 197 -24.96 24.87 -1.01
CA GLY A 197 -26.14 25.37 -0.32
C GLY A 197 -27.35 25.44 -1.22
N ASP A 198 -28.49 25.08 -0.63
CA ASP A 198 -29.83 25.52 -0.98
C ASP A 198 -30.55 25.68 0.37
N ASP A 199 -30.54 26.89 0.93
CA ASP A 199 -31.32 27.26 2.10
C ASP A 199 -32.69 27.74 1.64
N ASP A 200 -33.68 26.87 1.75
CA ASP A 200 -35.10 27.18 1.59
C ASP A 200 -35.66 27.53 2.99
N GLU A 201 -35.85 28.83 3.25
CA GLU A 201 -36.44 29.35 4.48
C GLU A 201 -37.90 28.86 4.63
N ARG A 202 -38.16 28.02 5.65
CA ARG A 202 -39.50 27.91 6.25
C ARG A 202 -39.43 28.23 7.73
N LYS A 203 -39.85 29.45 8.08
CA LYS A 203 -40.25 29.84 9.44
C LYS A 203 -41.68 29.37 9.73
N SER A 204 -41.80 28.52 10.74
CA SER A 204 -42.97 28.32 11.61
C SER A 204 -42.37 27.85 12.94
N GLY A 205 -42.43 28.52 14.08
CA GLY A 205 -43.46 29.37 14.66
C GLY A 205 -43.72 28.83 16.08
N VAL A 206 -44.09 29.71 17.02
CA VAL A 206 -44.64 29.43 18.38
C VAL A 206 -43.58 29.07 19.44
N ASP A 207 -43.46 29.72 20.61
CA ASP A 207 -44.30 30.64 21.40
C ASP A 207 -43.52 31.92 21.79
#